data_AF-C7G5N1-F1
#
_entry.id   AF-C7G5N1-F1
#
_cell.length_a   1.000
_cell.length_b   1.000
_cell.length_c   1.000
_cell.angle_alpha   90.00
_cell.angle_beta   90.00
_cell.angle_gamma   90.00
#
_symmetry.space_group_name_H-M   'P 1'
#
loop_
_entity.id
_entity.type
_entity.pdbx_description
1 polymer ?
#
loop_
_entity_poly.entity_id
_entity_poly.type
_entity_poly.pdbx_seq_one_letter_code
_entity_poly.pdbx_strand_id
1 'polypeptide(L)'
;MQIEEEIVIPSHKRKKRTGKKEEDLSNFEVTETIEYKLTGEDRYCPDCGTKYKVVTKEVVKRLKFIPSTFEVVEEVTYVYSCPKCGAMIRPEKEFPLIKGSIATPSLVAGIMNAKYVNGMPLARQEREFARYD
;
A
#
# COMPACT_ATOMS: atom_id res chain seq x y z
N MET A 1 -23.44 -42.55 -9.22
CA MET A 1 -23.09 -41.50 -8.23
C MET A 1 -21.58 -41.35 -8.29
N GLN A 2 -21.08 -40.37 -9.04
CA GLN A 2 -19.62 -40.16 -9.14
C GLN A 2 -19.15 -39.52 -7.84
N ILE A 3 -18.12 -40.11 -7.24
CA ILE A 3 -17.47 -39.60 -6.05
C ILE A 3 -16.59 -38.43 -6.52
N GLU A 4 -16.92 -37.22 -6.11
CA GLU A 4 -16.03 -36.07 -6.30
C GLU A 4 -14.82 -36.26 -5.37
N GLU A 5 -13.67 -36.59 -5.94
CA GLU A 5 -12.41 -36.63 -5.19
C GLU A 5 -12.05 -35.20 -4.77
N GLU A 6 -12.07 -34.95 -3.46
CA GLU A 6 -11.67 -33.67 -2.88
C GLU A 6 -10.16 -33.46 -3.09
N ILE A 7 -9.80 -32.54 -3.99
CA ILE A 7 -8.41 -32.21 -4.27
C ILE A 7 -7.85 -31.39 -3.09
N VAL A 8 -7.18 -32.05 -2.16
CA VAL A 8 -6.49 -31.38 -1.05
C VAL A 8 -5.16 -30.81 -1.54
N ILE A 9 -5.11 -29.51 -1.77
CA ILE A 9 -3.89 -28.80 -2.19
C ILE A 9 -3.01 -28.56 -0.95
N PRO A 10 -1.78 -29.10 -0.90
CA PRO A 10 -0.89 -28.93 0.26
C PRO A 10 -0.49 -27.47 0.43
N SER A 11 -0.49 -26.98 1.68
CA SER A 11 -0.09 -25.60 1.97
C SER A 11 1.42 -25.41 1.76
N HIS A 12 1.83 -24.43 0.95
CA HIS A 12 3.23 -24.06 0.81
C HIS A 12 3.64 -23.01 1.85
N LYS A 13 4.66 -23.29 2.67
CA LYS A 13 5.26 -22.31 3.58
C LYS A 13 6.26 -21.44 2.83
N ARG A 14 5.88 -20.19 2.51
CA ARG A 14 6.82 -19.18 2.01
C ARG A 14 7.44 -18.42 3.18
N LYS A 15 8.78 -18.36 3.24
CA LYS A 15 9.48 -17.45 4.15
C LYS A 15 9.28 -16.02 3.66
N LYS A 16 8.88 -15.11 4.56
CA LYS A 16 8.83 -13.68 4.24
C LYS A 16 10.27 -13.16 4.15
N ARG A 17 10.67 -12.65 2.99
CA ARG A 17 11.96 -11.96 2.80
C ARG A 17 11.76 -10.49 3.13
N THR A 18 12.47 -10.00 4.15
CA THR A 18 12.50 -8.58 4.50
C THR A 18 13.05 -7.77 3.32
N GLY A 19 12.42 -6.64 2.98
CA GLY A 19 12.87 -5.74 1.92
C GLY A 19 12.47 -6.13 0.49
N LYS A 20 11.83 -7.30 0.27
CA LYS A 20 11.38 -7.70 -1.07
C LYS A 20 10.42 -6.67 -1.68
N LYS A 21 9.55 -6.09 -0.85
CA LYS A 21 8.58 -5.08 -1.31
C LYS A 21 9.30 -3.85 -1.88
N GLU A 22 10.32 -3.33 -1.20
CA GLU A 22 11.10 -2.21 -1.69
C GLU A 22 11.88 -2.55 -2.97
N GLU A 23 12.43 -3.77 -3.06
CA GLU A 23 13.10 -4.31 -4.26
C GLU A 23 12.14 -4.42 -5.45
N ASP A 24 10.94 -4.97 -5.25
CA ASP A 24 9.93 -5.12 -6.30
C ASP A 24 9.42 -3.76 -6.83
N LEU A 25 9.50 -2.69 -6.00
CA LEU A 25 8.99 -1.35 -6.34
C LEU A 25 10.07 -0.38 -6.81
N SER A 26 11.35 -0.76 -6.82
CA SER A 26 12.44 0.16 -7.16
C SER A 26 12.52 0.52 -8.65
N ASN A 27 11.93 -0.31 -9.51
CA ASN A 27 12.02 -0.15 -10.97
C ASN A 27 10.93 0.77 -11.53
N PHE A 28 9.93 1.12 -10.73
CA PHE A 28 8.81 1.95 -11.17
C PHE A 28 9.01 3.41 -10.79
N GLU A 29 8.55 4.31 -11.65
CA GLU A 29 8.59 5.74 -11.39
C GLU A 29 7.64 6.14 -10.26
N VAL A 30 8.11 7.00 -9.36
CA VAL A 30 7.27 7.60 -8.31
C VAL A 30 6.61 8.84 -8.90
N THR A 31 5.31 8.75 -9.19
CA THR A 31 4.56 9.83 -9.83
C THR A 31 3.79 10.69 -8.85
N GLU A 32 3.46 10.15 -7.68
CA GLU A 32 2.59 10.82 -6.71
C GLU A 32 3.12 10.61 -5.29
N THR A 33 3.26 11.71 -4.55
CA THR A 33 3.62 11.69 -3.13
C THR A 33 2.50 12.32 -2.32
N ILE A 34 1.83 11.50 -1.51
CA ILE A 34 0.73 11.94 -0.64
C ILE A 34 1.28 12.13 0.76
N GLU A 35 1.23 13.37 1.26
CA GLU A 35 1.73 13.72 2.58
C GLU A 35 0.58 13.88 3.59
N TYR A 36 0.63 13.12 4.68
CA TYR A 36 -0.28 13.25 5.81
C TYR A 36 0.40 14.03 6.92
N LYS A 37 -0.03 15.29 7.11
CA LYS A 37 0.52 16.24 8.09
C LYS A 37 -0.61 16.82 8.94
N LEU A 38 -0.29 17.14 10.21
CA LEU A 38 -1.20 17.93 11.05
C LEU A 38 -1.23 19.37 10.53
N THR A 39 -2.41 19.96 10.45
CA THR A 39 -2.62 21.34 9.98
C THR A 39 -3.33 22.17 11.07
N GLY A 40 -3.34 23.49 10.92
CA GLY A 40 -4.08 24.37 11.84
C GLY A 40 -3.73 24.20 13.32
N GLU A 41 -4.79 24.04 14.13
CA GLU A 41 -4.77 23.90 15.58
C GLU A 41 -4.31 22.51 16.04
N ASP A 42 -4.47 21.47 15.22
CA ASP A 42 -4.03 20.10 15.52
C ASP A 42 -2.50 19.98 15.67
N ARG A 43 -1.76 21.01 15.25
CA ARG A 43 -0.30 21.11 15.46
C ARG A 43 0.08 21.41 16.90
N TYR A 44 -0.88 21.64 17.79
CA TYR A 44 -0.67 21.97 19.19
C TYR A 44 -1.28 20.90 20.09
N CYS A 45 -0.57 20.56 21.15
CA CYS A 45 -1.03 19.59 22.11
C CYS A 45 -2.23 20.15 22.90
N PRO A 46 -3.37 19.45 22.98
CA PRO A 46 -4.57 19.95 23.66
C PRO A 46 -4.36 20.13 25.17
N ASP A 47 -3.47 19.33 25.78
CA ASP A 47 -3.25 19.36 27.23
C ASP A 47 -2.35 20.51 27.70
N CYS A 48 -1.38 20.92 26.87
CA CYS A 48 -0.35 21.88 27.29
C CYS A 48 -0.12 23.05 26.31
N GLY A 49 -0.88 23.11 25.22
CA GLY A 49 -0.77 24.13 24.16
C GLY A 49 0.57 24.17 23.43
N THR A 50 1.47 23.21 23.68
CA THR A 50 2.81 23.22 23.10
C THR A 50 2.76 22.64 21.68
N LYS A 51 3.48 23.27 20.75
CA LYS A 51 3.57 22.80 19.36
C LYS A 51 4.23 21.42 19.30
N TYR A 52 3.59 20.51 18.58
CA TYR A 52 4.11 19.18 18.29
C TYR A 52 5.40 19.25 17.45
N LYS A 53 6.32 18.29 17.70
CA LYS A 53 7.53 18.08 16.88
C LYS A 53 7.40 16.78 16.09
N VAL A 54 7.87 16.79 14.84
CA VAL A 54 7.94 15.56 14.03
C VAL A 54 9.04 14.67 14.59
N VAL A 55 8.70 13.43 14.92
CA VAL A 55 9.64 12.42 15.43
C VAL A 55 10.05 11.46 14.34
N THR A 56 9.09 11.00 13.53
CA THR A 56 9.34 9.97 12.52
C THR A 56 8.50 10.25 11.29
N LYS A 57 9.05 9.91 10.12
CA LYS A 57 8.32 9.86 8.86
C LYS A 57 8.14 8.40 8.48
N GLU A 58 6.90 7.93 8.46
CA GLU A 58 6.55 6.59 7.99
C GLU A 58 6.23 6.69 6.50
N VAL A 59 7.02 6.01 5.66
CA VAL A 59 6.85 6.01 4.20
C VAL A 59 6.28 4.67 3.76
N VAL A 60 5.18 4.69 3.00
CA VAL A 60 4.55 3.50 2.45
C VAL A 60 4.40 3.66 0.94
N LYS A 61 5.12 2.84 0.18
CA LYS A 61 4.98 2.78 -1.27
C LYS A 61 3.83 1.83 -1.67
N ARG A 62 3.03 2.26 -2.65
CA ARG A 62 1.95 1.48 -3.27
C ARG A 62 2.05 1.51 -4.78
N LEU A 63 1.55 0.46 -5.43
CA LEU A 63 1.55 0.33 -6.88
C LEU A 63 0.18 0.75 -7.44
N LYS A 64 0.19 1.80 -8.25
CA LYS A 64 -0.93 2.31 -9.02
C LYS A 64 -0.89 1.71 -10.41
N PHE A 65 -2.05 1.26 -10.87
CA PHE A 65 -2.20 0.74 -12.22
C PHE A 65 -2.85 1.83 -13.08
N ILE A 66 -2.12 2.24 -14.10
CA ILE A 66 -2.65 3.03 -15.20
C ILE A 66 -2.68 2.08 -16.40
N PRO A 67 -3.74 2.04 -17.22
CA PRO A 67 -3.75 1.13 -18.36
C PRO A 67 -2.44 1.26 -19.16
N SER A 68 -1.74 0.13 -19.34
CA SER A 68 -0.42 -0.03 -19.98
C SER A 68 0.83 0.41 -19.19
N THR A 69 0.73 0.97 -17.98
CA THR A 69 1.89 1.34 -17.16
C THR A 69 1.66 1.14 -15.66
N PHE A 70 2.75 1.07 -14.91
CA PHE A 70 2.72 1.01 -13.45
C PHE A 70 3.47 2.19 -12.85
N GLU A 71 2.87 2.76 -11.82
CA GLU A 71 3.44 3.91 -11.12
C GLU A 71 3.43 3.67 -9.62
N VAL A 72 4.38 4.27 -8.92
CA VAL A 72 4.45 4.21 -7.47
C VAL A 72 3.84 5.46 -6.85
N VAL A 73 2.90 5.26 -5.94
CA VAL A 73 2.38 6.29 -5.04
C VAL A 73 3.06 6.14 -3.70
N GLU A 74 3.73 7.20 -3.25
CA GLU A 74 4.41 7.25 -1.97
C GLU A 74 3.55 7.98 -0.92
N GLU A 75 3.10 7.26 0.09
CA GLU A 75 2.35 7.83 1.22
C GLU A 75 3.31 8.13 2.37
N VAL A 76 3.49 9.41 2.70
CA VAL A 76 4.36 9.86 3.81
C VAL A 76 3.50 10.31 4.98
N THR A 77 3.50 9.54 6.07
CA THR A 77 2.82 9.90 7.32
C THR A 77 3.81 10.51 8.30
N TYR A 78 3.54 11.75 8.75
CA TYR A 78 4.36 12.43 9.73
C TYR A 78 3.87 12.09 11.14
N VAL A 79 4.70 11.41 11.93
CA VAL A 79 4.41 11.08 13.33
C VAL A 79 4.97 12.18 14.22
N TYR A 80 4.12 12.68 15.11
CA TYR A 80 4.45 13.81 15.98
C TYR A 80 4.51 13.40 17.44
N SER A 81 5.31 14.12 18.24
CA SER A 81 5.36 14.00 19.69
C SER A 81 5.36 15.36 20.37
N CYS A 82 4.67 15.46 21.51
CA CYS A 82 4.68 16.64 22.35
C CYS A 82 5.96 16.65 23.20
N PRO A 83 6.80 17.69 23.14
CA PRO A 83 8.05 17.74 23.90
C PRO A 83 7.85 17.89 25.42
N LYS A 84 6.68 18.35 25.89
CA LYS A 84 6.37 18.47 27.32
C LYS A 84 5.66 17.24 27.88
N CYS A 85 4.64 16.74 27.17
CA CYS A 85 3.79 15.65 27.66
C CYS A 85 4.26 14.26 27.20
N GLY A 86 5.13 14.18 26.19
CA GLY A 86 5.56 12.92 25.57
C GLY A 86 4.50 12.24 24.69
N ALA A 87 3.26 12.75 24.64
CA ALA A 87 2.18 12.18 23.85
C ALA A 87 2.54 12.12 22.36
N MET A 88 2.33 10.96 21.74
CA MET A 88 2.53 10.74 20.30
C MET A 88 1.19 10.78 19.57
N ILE A 89 1.14 11.48 18.45
CA ILE A 89 -0.04 11.60 17.61
C ILE A 89 0.31 11.32 16.15
N ARG A 90 -0.59 10.62 15.47
CA ARG A 90 -0.53 10.40 14.03
C ARG A 90 -1.69 11.18 13.38
N PRO A 91 -1.46 11.85 12.25
CA PRO A 91 -2.54 12.46 11.49
C PRO A 91 -3.50 11.38 11.00
N GLU A 92 -4.75 11.77 10.84
CA GLU A 92 -5.75 10.92 10.20
C GLU A 92 -5.35 10.66 8.74
N LYS A 93 -5.53 9.41 8.31
CA LYS A 93 -5.23 8.98 6.94
C LYS A 93 -6.23 7.94 6.49
N GLU A 94 -6.42 7.86 5.17
CA GLU A 94 -7.28 6.84 4.58
C GLU A 94 -6.73 5.44 4.84
N PHE A 95 -7.63 4.50 5.14
CA PHE A 95 -7.24 3.11 5.33
C PHE A 95 -6.91 2.46 3.99
N PRO A 96 -5.85 1.65 3.91
CA PRO A 96 -5.57 0.89 2.71
C PRO A 96 -6.69 -0.09 2.42
N LEU A 97 -6.98 -0.30 1.13
CA LEU A 97 -7.90 -1.34 0.68
C LEU A 97 -7.53 -2.72 1.25
N ILE A 98 -6.24 -3.06 1.24
CA ILE A 98 -5.70 -4.28 1.85
C ILE A 98 -4.53 -3.92 2.76
N LYS A 99 -4.67 -4.21 4.05
CA LYS A 99 -3.65 -3.92 5.06
C LYS A 99 -2.33 -4.63 4.74
N GLY A 100 -1.24 -3.86 4.68
CA GLY A 100 0.11 -4.39 4.39
C GLY A 100 0.38 -4.74 2.92
N SER A 101 -0.60 -4.53 2.02
CA SER A 101 -0.43 -4.76 0.59
C SER A 101 0.15 -3.53 -0.12
N ILE A 102 0.76 -3.77 -1.28
CA ILE A 102 1.12 -2.72 -2.25
C ILE A 102 -0.07 -2.27 -3.09
N ALA A 103 -1.14 -3.06 -3.11
CA ALA A 103 -2.23 -2.86 -4.05
C ALA A 103 -3.04 -1.60 -3.73
N THR A 104 -3.10 -0.70 -4.71
CA THR A 104 -4.06 0.40 -4.73
C THR A 104 -5.42 -0.08 -5.23
N PRO A 105 -6.51 0.68 -5.00
CA PRO A 105 -7.81 0.39 -5.59
C PRO A 105 -7.75 0.24 -7.11
N SER A 106 -6.96 1.08 -7.80
CA SER A 106 -6.77 1.01 -9.25
C SER A 106 -6.20 -0.34 -9.73
N LEU A 107 -5.19 -0.87 -9.03
CA LEU A 107 -4.58 -2.15 -9.37
C LEU A 107 -5.56 -3.31 -9.18
N VAL A 108 -6.28 -3.32 -8.05
CA VAL A 108 -7.26 -4.36 -7.78
C VAL A 108 -8.40 -4.30 -8.80
N ALA A 109 -8.89 -3.10 -9.12
CA ALA A 109 -9.92 -2.91 -10.13
C ALA A 109 -9.45 -3.40 -11.52
N GLY A 110 -8.21 -3.09 -11.92
CA GLY A 110 -7.63 -3.57 -13.18
C GLY A 110 -7.59 -5.10 -13.28
N ILE A 111 -7.08 -5.76 -12.24
CA ILE A 111 -7.03 -7.23 -12.16
C ILE A 111 -8.43 -7.84 -12.18
N MET A 112 -9.36 -7.27 -11.41
CA MET A 112 -10.75 -7.76 -11.36
C MET A 112 -11.44 -7.60 -12.71
N ASN A 113 -11.28 -6.45 -13.37
CA ASN A 113 -11.83 -6.20 -14.70
C ASN A 113 -11.27 -7.21 -15.72
N ALA A 114 -9.94 -7.39 -15.76
CA ALA A 114 -9.32 -8.36 -16.65
C ALA A 114 -9.79 -9.80 -16.38
N LYS A 115 -9.93 -10.18 -15.10
CA LYS A 115 -10.32 -11.55 -14.72
C LYS A 115 -11.80 -11.85 -14.99
N TYR A 116 -12.69 -10.96 -14.56
CA TYR A 116 -14.12 -11.24 -14.49
C TYR A 116 -14.92 -10.65 -15.65
N VAL A 117 -14.52 -9.50 -16.17
CA VAL A 117 -15.20 -8.88 -17.32
C VAL A 117 -14.62 -9.42 -18.63
N ASN A 118 -13.29 -9.43 -18.75
CA ASN A 118 -12.61 -9.86 -19.97
C ASN A 118 -12.31 -11.38 -20.02
N GLY A 119 -12.63 -12.11 -18.94
CA GLY A 119 -12.37 -13.55 -18.85
C GLY A 119 -10.89 -13.94 -18.97
N MET A 120 -9.97 -13.02 -18.71
CA MET A 120 -8.54 -13.25 -18.92
C MET A 120 -7.96 -14.14 -17.81
N PRO A 121 -7.34 -15.29 -18.15
CA PRO A 121 -6.64 -16.11 -17.16
C PRO A 121 -5.51 -15.33 -16.47
N LEU A 122 -5.28 -15.57 -15.17
CA LEU A 122 -4.25 -14.86 -14.41
C LEU A 122 -2.85 -15.01 -15.01
N ALA A 123 -2.51 -16.19 -15.53
CA ALA A 123 -1.25 -16.42 -16.23
C ALA A 123 -1.09 -15.58 -17.50
N ARG A 124 -2.19 -15.19 -18.16
CA ARG A 124 -2.15 -14.27 -19.30
C ARG A 124 -2.01 -12.82 -18.85
N GLN A 125 -2.67 -12.44 -17.76
CA GLN A 125 -2.50 -11.12 -17.15
C GLN A 125 -1.05 -10.89 -16.70
N GLU A 126 -0.44 -11.89 -16.06
CA GLU A 126 0.97 -11.84 -15.65
C GLU A 126 1.92 -11.62 -16.85
N ARG A 127 1.73 -12.37 -17.94
CA ARG A 127 2.51 -12.18 -19.18
C ARG A 127 2.31 -10.82 -19.81
N GLU A 128 1.10 -10.26 -19.69
CA GLU A 128 0.80 -8.93 -20.20
C GLU A 128 1.47 -7.85 -19.34
N PHE A 129 1.46 -7.99 -18.01
CA PHE A 129 2.15 -7.06 -17.11
C PHE A 129 3.67 -7.08 -17.31
N ALA A 130 4.27 -8.22 -17.64
CA ALA A 130 5.69 -8.32 -18.00
C ALA A 130 6.06 -7.58 -19.30
N ARG A 131 5.08 -7.06 -20.04
CA ARG A 131 5.31 -6.19 -21.22
C ARG A 131 5.26 -4.70 -20.89
N TYR A 132 4.84 -4.35 -19.68
CA TYR A 132 4.74 -2.95 -19.21
C TYR A 132 5.99 -2.50 -18.47
N ASP A 133 7.05 -3.32 -18.50
CA ASP A 133 8.42 -2.98 -18.05
C ASP A 133 9.11 -2.03 -19.03
#